data_AF-A0AAN8WRF4-F1
#
_entry.id   AF-A0AAN8WRF4-F1
#
_cell.length_a   1.000
_cell.length_b   1.000
_cell.length_c   1.000
_cell.angle_alpha   90.00
_cell.angle_beta   90.00
_cell.angle_gamma   90.00
#
_symmetry.space_group_name_H-M   'P 1'
#
loop_
_entity.id
_entity.type
_entity.pdbx_description
1 polymer ?
#
loop_
_entity_poly.entity_id
_entity_poly.type
_entity_poly.pdbx_seq_one_letter_code
_entity_poly.pdbx_strand_id
1 'polypeptide(L)'
;MRKHPKSHTFRLIKKGAAILFAAEVTIFAGCYYVYHRMNTQRDFRHYMSNNYPYALEAYYSVGEFFNSANKTRQIDQNIWIKQFPTSASSK
;
A
#
# COMPACT_ATOMS: atom_id res chain seq x y z
N MET A 1 51.64 8.37 -5.60
CA MET A 1 50.17 8.36 -5.44
C MET A 1 49.80 8.23 -3.97
N ARG A 2 49.33 9.31 -3.30
CA ARG A 2 48.92 9.25 -1.90
C ARG A 2 47.53 8.60 -1.80
N LYS A 3 47.45 7.38 -1.26
CA LYS A 3 46.17 6.73 -0.90
C LYS A 3 45.70 7.34 0.42
N HIS A 4 44.68 8.19 0.38
CA HIS A 4 44.03 8.66 1.60
C HIS A 4 43.28 7.49 2.28
N PRO A 5 43.51 7.20 3.58
CA PRO A 5 42.72 6.23 4.30
C PRO A 5 41.26 6.73 4.32
N LYS A 6 40.33 5.93 3.80
CA LYS A 6 38.90 6.26 3.85
C LYS A 6 38.53 6.44 5.31
N SER A 7 38.15 7.67 5.68
CA SER A 7 37.79 8.01 7.05
C SER A 7 36.71 7.06 7.58
N HIS A 8 36.88 6.61 8.83
CA HIS A 8 35.96 5.69 9.50
C HIS A 8 34.49 6.17 9.43
N THR A 9 34.28 7.48 9.42
CA THR A 9 32.97 8.13 9.28
C THR A 9 32.31 7.84 7.93
N PHE A 10 33.06 7.88 6.82
CA PHE A 10 32.52 7.61 5.49
C PHE A 10 32.02 6.16 5.34
N ARG A 11 32.67 5.21 6.03
CA ARG A 11 32.25 3.80 6.04
C ARG A 11 30.93 3.60 6.78
N LEU A 12 30.70 4.35 7.87
CA LEU A 12 29.45 4.31 8.62
C LEU A 12 28.31 4.97 7.83
N ILE A 13 28.54 6.13 7.23
CA ILE A 13 27.55 6.81 6.39
C ILE A 13 27.13 5.91 5.22
N LYS A 14 28.10 5.28 4.54
CA LYS A 14 27.80 4.36 3.43
C LYS A 14 26.94 3.17 3.88
N LYS A 15 27.20 2.62 5.07
CA LYS A 15 26.39 1.52 5.63
C LYS A 15 24.99 1.99 6.00
N GLY A 16 24.86 3.14 6.67
CA GLY A 16 23.58 3.72 7.04
C GLY A 16 22.71 4.01 5.81
N ALA A 17 23.29 4.64 4.77
CA ALA A 17 22.60 4.90 3.52
C ALA A 17 22.13 3.61 2.82
N ALA A 18 22.95 2.56 2.82
CA ALA A 18 22.57 1.28 2.23
C ALA A 18 21.40 0.62 2.98
N ILE A 19 21.38 0.71 4.31
CA ILE A 19 20.27 0.18 5.13
C ILE A 19 18.99 0.97 4.87
N LEU A 20 19.06 2.30 4.84
CA LEU A 20 17.89 3.14 4.53
C LEU A 20 17.35 2.84 3.13
N PHE A 21 18.23 2.70 2.13
CA PHE A 21 17.82 2.33 0.78
C PHE A 21 17.17 0.94 0.74
N ALA A 22 17.75 -0.05 1.41
CA ALA A 22 17.17 -1.39 1.49
C ALA A 22 15.81 -1.39 2.21
N ALA A 23 15.66 -0.61 3.28
CA ALA A 23 14.41 -0.44 3.98
C ALA A 23 13.34 0.19 3.09
N GLU A 24 13.67 1.29 2.40
CA GLU A 24 12.78 1.98 1.47
C GLU A 24 12.30 1.04 0.35
N VAL A 25 13.22 0.31 -0.28
CA VAL A 25 12.89 -0.67 -1.32
C VAL A 25 11.99 -1.78 -0.79
N THR A 26 12.22 -2.25 0.44
CA THR A 26 11.41 -3.31 1.06
C THR A 26 10.00 -2.81 1.33
N ILE A 27 9.85 -1.60 1.88
CA ILE A 27 8.54 -0.98 2.14
C ILE A 27 7.80 -0.75 0.82
N PHE A 28 8.48 -0.18 -0.17
CA PHE A 28 7.90 0.09 -1.48
C PHE A 28 7.44 -1.21 -2.17
N ALA A 29 8.25 -2.26 -2.13
CA ALA A 29 7.89 -3.58 -2.66
C ALA A 29 6.68 -4.19 -1.93
N GLY A 30 6.62 -4.07 -0.60
CA GLY A 30 5.48 -4.50 0.19
C GLY A 30 4.20 -3.76 -0.16
N CYS A 31 4.26 -2.43 -0.26
CA CYS A 31 3.13 -1.59 -0.68
C CYS A 31 2.66 -1.97 -2.09
N TYR A 32 3.57 -2.15 -3.05
CA TYR A 32 3.24 -2.57 -4.41
C TYR A 32 2.61 -3.97 -4.44
N TYR A 33 3.12 -4.90 -3.64
CA TYR A 33 2.54 -6.24 -3.53
C TYR A 33 1.10 -6.20 -3.03
N VAL A 34 0.83 -5.41 -1.98
CA VAL A 34 -0.52 -5.21 -1.44
C VAL A 34 -1.43 -4.57 -2.50
N TYR A 35 -0.96 -3.53 -3.18
CA TYR A 35 -1.68 -2.86 -4.26
C TYR A 35 -2.03 -3.83 -5.39
N HIS A 36 -1.06 -4.63 -5.85
CA HIS A 36 -1.29 -5.64 -6.86
C HIS A 36 -2.32 -6.67 -6.39
N ARG A 37 -2.22 -7.13 -5.14
CA ARG A 37 -3.13 -8.16 -4.62
C ARG A 37 -4.56 -7.64 -4.49
N MET A 38 -4.76 -6.38 -4.11
CA MET A 38 -6.06 -5.69 -4.11
C MET A 38 -6.67 -5.60 -5.51
N ASN A 39 -5.86 -5.28 -6.53
CA ASN A 39 -6.34 -5.26 -7.91
C ASN A 39 -6.76 -6.64 -8.41
N THR A 40 -6.06 -7.71 -8.02
CA THR A 40 -6.33 -9.07 -8.53
C THR A 40 -7.42 -9.82 -7.77
N GLN A 41 -7.60 -9.63 -6.45
CA GLN A 41 -8.65 -10.31 -5.68
C GLN A 41 -9.62 -9.33 -5.04
N ARG A 42 -10.91 -9.59 -5.22
CA ARG A 42 -11.97 -8.86 -4.51
C ARG A 42 -12.08 -9.28 -3.04
N ASP A 43 -11.90 -10.55 -2.71
CA ASP A 43 -11.98 -11.02 -1.31
C ASP A 43 -10.90 -10.40 -0.43
N PHE A 44 -9.71 -10.20 -1.00
CA PHE A 44 -8.63 -9.48 -0.31
C PHE A 44 -8.98 -8.00 -0.06
N ARG A 45 -9.67 -7.34 -0.99
CA ARG A 45 -10.19 -5.97 -0.77
C ARG A 45 -11.22 -5.93 0.35
N HIS A 46 -12.08 -6.94 0.45
CA HIS A 46 -13.04 -7.05 1.55
C HIS A 46 -12.36 -7.32 2.89
N TYR A 47 -11.37 -8.21 2.93
CA TYR A 47 -10.56 -8.41 4.14
C TYR A 47 -9.87 -7.11 4.57
N MET A 48 -9.29 -6.38 3.62
CA MET A 48 -8.65 -5.09 3.87
C MET A 48 -9.63 -4.02 4.33
N SER A 49 -10.87 -4.00 3.82
CA SER A 49 -11.90 -3.06 4.29
C SER A 49 -12.21 -3.25 5.78
N ASN A 50 -12.24 -4.51 6.24
CA ASN A 50 -12.54 -4.84 7.62
C ASN A 50 -11.34 -4.65 8.57
N ASN A 51 -10.13 -4.99 8.13
CA ASN A 51 -8.95 -5.03 9.00
C ASN A 51 -8.09 -3.77 8.91
N TYR A 52 -8.01 -3.15 7.73
CA TYR A 52 -7.16 -1.99 7.43
C TYR A 52 -7.88 -0.96 6.55
N PRO A 53 -8.95 -0.32 7.04
CA PRO A 53 -9.77 0.60 6.24
C PRO A 53 -8.94 1.76 5.66
N TYR A 54 -7.97 2.29 6.41
CA TYR A 54 -7.07 3.35 5.96
C TYR A 54 -6.22 2.96 4.73
N ALA A 55 -5.75 1.72 4.66
CA ALA A 55 -4.95 1.25 3.53
C ALA A 55 -5.80 1.12 2.26
N LEU A 56 -7.05 0.68 2.43
CA LEU A 56 -8.01 0.61 1.33
C LEU A 56 -8.43 2.00 0.84
N GLU A 57 -8.61 2.97 1.75
CA GLU A 57 -8.87 4.35 1.37
C GLU A 57 -7.72 4.95 0.56
N ALA A 58 -6.48 4.74 0.99
CA ALA A 58 -5.31 5.16 0.22
C ALA A 58 -5.29 4.52 -1.18
N TYR A 59 -5.62 3.21 -1.29
CA TYR A 59 -5.76 2.54 -2.58
C TYR A 59 -6.80 3.21 -3.49
N TYR A 60 -7.98 3.57 -2.95
CA TYR A 60 -9.00 4.27 -3.73
C TYR A 60 -8.57 5.68 -4.11
N SER A 61 -8.04 6.47 -3.17
CA SER A 61 -7.56 7.83 -3.46
C SER A 61 -6.47 7.85 -4.52
N VAL A 62 -5.55 6.88 -4.48
CA VAL A 62 -4.53 6.71 -5.52
C VAL A 62 -5.19 6.38 -6.86
N GLY A 63 -6.14 5.45 -6.89
CA GLY A 63 -6.88 5.10 -8.11
C GLY A 63 -7.67 6.27 -8.71
N GLU A 64 -8.31 7.07 -7.86
CA GLU A 64 -9.05 8.29 -8.23
C GLU A 64 -8.10 9.41 -8.70
N PHE A 65 -6.91 9.51 -8.10
CA PHE A 65 -5.88 10.48 -8.50
C PHE A 65 -5.33 10.18 -9.90
N PHE A 66 -5.03 8.91 -10.20
CA PHE A 66 -4.55 8.52 -11.54
C PHE A 66 -5.66 8.49 -12.59
N ASN A 67 -6.89 8.15 -12.18
CA ASN A 67 -8.04 8.11 -13.07
C ASN A 67 -9.29 8.57 -12.32
N SER A 68 -9.69 9.82 -12.55
CA SER A 68 -10.87 10.41 -11.91
C SER A 68 -12.18 9.71 -12.26
N ALA A 69 -12.23 8.93 -13.35
CA ALA A 69 -13.38 8.11 -13.71
C ALA A 69 -13.37 6.71 -13.07
N ASN A 70 -12.42 6.41 -12.18
CA ASN A 70 -12.31 5.12 -11.53
C ASN A 70 -13.46 4.92 -10.52
N LYS A 71 -14.38 3.99 -10.83
CA LYS A 71 -15.55 3.67 -10.00
C LYS A 71 -15.34 2.47 -9.07
N THR A 72 -14.10 2.03 -8.84
CA THR A 72 -13.80 0.80 -8.08
C THR A 72 -14.39 0.84 -6.67
N ARG A 73 -14.29 1.99 -5.98
CA ARG A 73 -14.91 2.20 -4.66
C ARG A 73 -16.43 1.96 -4.67
N GLN A 74 -17.12 2.56 -5.64
CA GLN A 74 -18.58 2.47 -5.75
C GLN A 74 -19.02 1.04 -6.09
N ILE A 75 -18.26 0.35 -6.95
CA ILE A 75 -18.51 -1.05 -7.31
C ILE A 75 -18.37 -1.94 -6.08
N ASP A 76 -17.29 -1.78 -5.31
CA ASP A 76 -17.04 -2.60 -4.12
C ASP A 76 -18.10 -2.33 -3.03
N GLN A 77 -18.47 -1.06 -2.78
CA GLN A 77 -19.56 -0.72 -1.85
C GLN A 77 -20.91 -1.33 -2.25
N ASN A 78 -21.29 -1.23 -3.53
CA ASN A 78 -22.54 -1.82 -4.02
C ASN A 78 -22.56 -3.35 -3.88
N ILE A 79 -21.42 -4.00 -4.04
CA ILE A 79 -21.29 -5.45 -3.85
C ILE A 79 -21.40 -5.80 -2.38
N TRP A 80 -20.69 -5.09 -1.50
CA TRP A 80 -20.73 -5.38 -0.07
C TRP A 80 -22.12 -5.16 0.53
N ILE A 81 -22.84 -4.12 0.11
CA ILE A 81 -24.25 -3.90 0.51
C ILE A 81 -25.15 -5.06 0.06
N LYS A 82 -24.94 -5.60 -1.16
CA LYS A 82 -25.74 -6.72 -1.68
C LYS A 82 -25.39 -8.05 -1.04
N GLN A 83 -24.12 -8.26 -0.72
CA GLN A 83 -23.58 -9.55 -0.30
C GLN A 83 -23.59 -9.73 1.21
N PHE A 84 -23.52 -8.61 1.95
CA PHE A 84 -23.67 -8.52 3.39
C PHE A 84 -24.67 -7.42 3.71
N PRO A 85 -25.99 -7.64 3.47
CA PRO A 85 -27.00 -6.71 3.92
C PRO A 85 -26.82 -6.59 5.44
N THR A 86 -26.29 -5.46 5.90
CA THR A 86 -26.22 -5.16 7.31
C THR A 86 -27.61 -5.36 7.89
N SER A 87 -27.71 -6.18 8.94
CA SER A 87 -28.91 -6.43 9.74
C SER A 87 -29.54 -5.15 10.35
N ALA A 88 -28.95 -3.99 10.09
CA ALA A 88 -29.50 -2.67 10.35
C ALA A 88 -30.69 -2.27 9.44
N SER A 89 -30.98 -2.99 8.35
CA SER A 89 -32.23 -2.80 7.58
C SER A 89 -33.37 -3.68 8.11
N SER A 90 -33.54 -3.64 9.44
CA SER A 90 -34.62 -4.28 10.19
C SER A 90 -35.00 -3.37 11.37
N LYS A 91 -35.30 -2.10 11.10
CA LYS A 91 -36.13 -1.26 11.96
C LYS A 91 -36.90 -0.27 11.11
#